data_AF-A0A7X4BPL7-F1
#
_entry.id   AF-A0A7X4BPL7-F1
#
_cell.length_a   1.000
_cell.length_b   1.000
_cell.length_c   1.000
_cell.angle_alpha   90.00
_cell.angle_beta   90.00
_cell.angle_gamma   90.00
#
_symmetry.space_group_name_H-M   'P 1'
#
loop_
_entity.id
_entity.type
_entity.pdbx_description
1 polymer ?
#
loop_
_entity_poly.entity_id
_entity_poly.type
_entity_poly.pdbx_seq_one_letter_code
_entity_poly.pdbx_strand_id
1 'polypeptide(L)'
;MRIMARDEGIDFNLHNDIIGELATYGVIKEGTNGMCEILNSMYLYCILQAFKPLVNGLEDEYFPEDTSDDFRDYLAPGNSIDMVSLLDNFRNFIARADFKIL
;
A
#
# COMPACT_ATOMS: atom_id res chain seq x y z
N MET A 1 2.73 1.97 -5.45
CA MET A 1 1.44 2.68 -5.59
C MET A 1 1.60 4.13 -5.13
N ARG A 2 1.95 5.05 -6.05
CA ARG A 2 2.32 6.44 -5.68
C ARG A 2 1.17 7.26 -5.07
N ILE A 3 -0.08 6.91 -5.42
CA ILE A 3 -1.30 7.61 -5.00
C ILE A 3 -1.49 7.63 -3.48
N MET A 4 -0.92 6.66 -2.77
CA MET A 4 -1.03 6.58 -1.31
C MET A 4 0.31 6.79 -0.60
N ALA A 5 1.43 6.72 -1.31
CA ALA A 5 2.78 6.64 -0.75
C ALA A 5 3.37 7.99 -0.30
N ARG A 6 2.60 9.07 -0.31
CA ARG A 6 3.06 10.42 0.04
C ARG A 6 1.96 11.11 0.83
N ASP A 7 2.34 11.92 1.81
CA ASP A 7 1.42 12.80 2.54
C ASP A 7 0.76 13.83 1.60
N GLU A 8 1.45 14.16 0.50
CA GLU A 8 0.89 14.92 -0.62
C GLU A 8 0.02 13.99 -1.48
N GLY A 9 -1.29 14.24 -1.49
CA GLY A 9 -2.22 13.55 -2.39
C GLY A 9 -1.83 13.71 -3.86
N ILE A 10 -2.35 12.85 -4.73
CA ILE A 10 -2.18 12.97 -6.17
C ILE A 10 -3.43 13.59 -6.81
N ASP A 11 -3.25 14.62 -7.63
CA ASP A 11 -4.34 15.27 -8.37
C ASP A 11 -5.12 14.25 -9.21
N PHE A 12 -6.44 14.33 -9.14
CA PHE A 12 -7.29 13.49 -9.97
C PHE A 12 -7.27 13.96 -11.42
N ASN A 13 -6.92 13.06 -12.34
CA ASN A 13 -6.88 13.35 -13.77
C ASN A 13 -7.17 12.09 -14.60
N LEU A 14 -8.34 12.05 -15.25
CA LEU A 14 -8.74 10.93 -16.12
C LEU A 14 -7.87 10.76 -17.37
N HIS A 15 -7.11 11.80 -17.78
CA HIS A 15 -6.16 11.70 -18.90
C HIS A 15 -4.84 11.03 -18.51
N ASN A 16 -4.59 10.80 -17.22
CA ASN A 16 -3.48 9.97 -16.80
C ASN A 16 -3.91 8.50 -16.93
N ASP A 17 -3.19 7.72 -17.74
CA ASP A 17 -3.56 6.34 -18.07
C ASP A 17 -3.87 5.48 -16.83
N ILE A 18 -3.05 5.60 -15.78
CA ILE A 18 -3.21 4.84 -14.54
C ILE A 18 -4.43 5.32 -13.75
N ILE A 19 -4.61 6.64 -13.60
CA ILE A 19 -5.74 7.20 -12.84
C ILE A 19 -7.06 6.92 -13.58
N GLY A 20 -7.09 7.09 -14.90
CA GLY A 20 -8.25 6.80 -15.73
C GLY A 20 -8.66 5.33 -15.65
N GLU A 21 -7.70 4.40 -15.69
CA GLU A 21 -7.96 2.96 -15.52
C GLU A 21 -8.51 2.64 -14.13
N LEU A 22 -7.86 3.14 -13.06
CA LEU A 22 -8.31 2.91 -11.69
C LEU A 22 -9.69 3.52 -11.40
N ALA A 23 -9.99 4.69 -11.98
CA ALA A 23 -11.31 5.32 -11.88
C ALA A 23 -12.37 4.51 -12.64
N THR A 24 -12.04 3.99 -13.83
CA THR A 24 -12.93 3.15 -14.64
C THR A 24 -13.33 1.87 -13.90
N TYR A 25 -12.39 1.26 -13.17
CA TYR A 25 -12.66 0.08 -12.35
C TYR A 25 -13.26 0.39 -10.98
N GLY A 26 -13.55 1.67 -10.67
CA GLY A 26 -14.15 2.07 -9.39
C GLY A 26 -13.23 1.92 -8.18
N VAL A 27 -11.91 1.86 -8.40
CA VAL A 27 -10.91 1.77 -7.34
C VAL A 27 -10.72 3.12 -6.66
N ILE A 28 -10.69 4.19 -7.47
CA ILE A 28 -10.52 5.57 -7.00
C ILE A 28 -11.60 6.49 -7.58
N LYS A 29 -11.81 7.63 -6.92
CA LYS A 29 -12.62 8.76 -7.39
C LYS A 29 -11.92 10.08 -7.14
N GLU A 30 -12.44 11.13 -7.74
CA GLU A 30 -12.13 12.50 -7.33
C GLU A 30 -12.71 12.78 -5.94
N GLY A 31 -11.84 13.20 -5.03
CA GLY A 31 -12.19 13.69 -3.71
C GLY A 31 -12.68 15.13 -3.74
N THR A 32 -13.21 15.62 -2.61
CA THR A 32 -13.75 16.99 -2.52
C THR A 32 -12.67 18.07 -2.65
N ASN A 33 -11.41 17.69 -2.49
CA ASN A 33 -10.22 18.51 -2.65
C ASN A 33 -9.57 18.40 -4.05
N GLY A 34 -10.19 17.69 -5.00
CA GLY A 34 -9.63 17.45 -6.33
C GLY A 34 -8.54 16.38 -6.37
N MET A 35 -8.28 15.69 -5.26
CA MET A 35 -7.26 14.64 -5.15
C MET A 35 -7.88 13.25 -5.36
N CYS A 36 -7.06 12.26 -5.69
CA CYS A 36 -7.50 10.87 -5.78
C CYS A 36 -7.86 10.31 -4.40
N GLU A 37 -9.07 9.79 -4.25
CA GLU A 37 -9.54 9.07 -3.06
C GLU A 37 -9.86 7.61 -3.40
N ILE A 38 -9.49 6.66 -2.54
CA ILE A 38 -9.96 5.27 -2.68
C ILE A 38 -11.45 5.20 -2.36
N LEU A 39 -12.20 4.59 -3.27
CA LEU A 39 -13.65 4.54 -3.20
C LEU A 39 -14.14 3.45 -2.23
N ASN A 40 -13.39 2.35 -2.09
CA ASN A 40 -13.79 1.18 -1.31
C ASN A 40 -12.64 0.63 -0.44
N SER A 41 -12.90 0.42 0.84
CA SER A 41 -11.98 -0.19 1.81
C SER A 41 -11.60 -1.64 1.46
N MET A 42 -12.34 -2.33 0.60
CA MET A 42 -11.93 -3.62 0.05
C MET A 42 -10.68 -3.52 -0.81
N TYR A 43 -10.48 -2.42 -1.55
CA TYR A 43 -9.24 -2.21 -2.28
C TYR A 43 -8.07 -1.94 -1.33
N LEU A 44 -8.33 -1.31 -0.19
CA LEU A 44 -7.36 -1.19 0.89
C LEU A 44 -6.88 -2.59 1.35
N TYR A 45 -7.82 -3.52 1.54
CA TYR A 45 -7.51 -4.90 1.84
C TYR A 45 -6.70 -5.61 0.73
N CYS A 46 -7.07 -5.43 -0.54
CA CYS A 46 -6.32 -5.98 -1.67
C CYS A 46 -4.88 -5.45 -1.75
N ILE A 47 -4.69 -4.16 -1.50
CA ILE A 47 -3.37 -3.52 -1.42
C ILE A 47 -2.58 -4.17 -0.28
N LEU A 48 -3.17 -4.30 0.91
CA LEU A 48 -2.53 -4.97 2.05
C LEU A 48 -2.11 -6.42 1.72
N GLN A 49 -2.97 -7.19 1.03
CA GLN A 49 -2.61 -8.56 0.63
C GLN A 49 -1.44 -8.60 -0.37
N ALA A 50 -1.31 -7.61 -1.26
CA ALA A 50 -0.20 -7.55 -2.21
C ALA A 50 1.18 -7.35 -1.53
N PHE A 51 1.17 -6.86 -0.28
CA PHE A 51 2.37 -6.70 0.55
C PHE A 51 2.59 -7.88 1.51
N LYS A 52 1.84 -8.98 1.40
CA LYS A 52 2.17 -10.19 2.16
C LYS A 52 3.31 -10.97 1.50
N PRO A 53 4.20 -11.60 2.29
CA PRO A 53 5.17 -12.55 1.76
C PRO A 53 4.46 -13.65 0.97
N LEU A 54 4.93 -13.91 -0.26
CA LEU A 54 4.42 -15.00 -1.11
C LEU A 54 4.96 -16.37 -0.71
N VAL A 55 6.02 -16.42 0.10
CA VAL A 55 6.70 -17.64 0.54
C VAL A 55 6.44 -17.83 2.04
N ASN A 56 5.80 -18.96 2.39
CA ASN A 56 5.57 -19.35 3.78
C ASN A 56 6.89 -19.43 4.55
N GLY A 57 6.94 -18.89 5.78
CA GLY A 57 8.13 -18.90 6.64
C GLY A 57 9.09 -17.73 6.44
N LEU A 58 8.77 -16.76 5.57
CA LEU A 58 9.46 -15.45 5.52
C LEU A 58 8.73 -14.37 6.33
N GLU A 59 7.72 -14.74 7.10
CA GLU A 59 6.93 -13.81 7.92
C GLU A 59 7.82 -13.10 8.95
N ASP A 60 8.69 -13.84 9.65
CA ASP A 60 9.64 -13.28 10.64
C ASP A 60 10.72 -12.38 9.99
N GLU A 61 10.97 -12.52 8.69
CA GLU A 61 11.89 -11.65 7.95
C GLU A 61 11.18 -10.40 7.43
N TYR A 62 9.88 -10.49 7.20
CA TYR A 62 9.04 -9.41 6.69
C TYR A 62 8.56 -8.49 7.83
N PHE A 63 8.20 -9.04 8.98
CA PHE A 63 7.79 -8.32 10.18
C PHE A 63 8.90 -8.39 11.24
N PRO A 64 9.53 -7.27 11.62
CA PRO A 64 10.53 -7.29 12.68
C PRO A 64 9.90 -7.78 13.99
N GLU A 65 10.61 -8.63 14.74
CA GLU A 65 10.11 -9.34 15.95
C GLU A 65 9.46 -8.45 17.04
N ASP A 66 9.60 -7.12 16.98
CA ASP A 66 9.01 -6.15 17.91
C ASP A 66 7.60 -5.63 17.51
N THR A 67 7.07 -5.98 16.33
CA THR A 67 5.72 -5.56 15.90
C THR A 67 4.66 -6.54 16.39
N SER A 68 4.12 -6.28 17.59
CA SER A 68 3.09 -7.09 18.25
C SER A 68 1.78 -7.32 17.47
N ASP A 69 1.64 -6.75 16.26
CA ASP A 69 0.46 -6.94 15.42
C ASP A 69 0.78 -6.74 13.92
N ASP A 70 1.76 -7.50 13.39
CA ASP A 70 2.12 -7.82 11.98
C ASP A 70 1.78 -6.78 10.87
N PHE A 71 0.51 -6.41 10.67
CA PHE A 71 0.10 -5.42 9.65
C PHE A 71 -0.68 -4.21 10.18
N ARG A 72 -1.19 -4.26 11.41
CA ARG A 72 -1.94 -3.15 12.01
C ARG A 72 -1.05 -1.95 12.31
N ASP A 73 0.24 -2.18 12.42
CA ASP A 73 1.23 -1.12 12.62
C ASP A 73 1.33 -0.17 11.42
N TYR A 74 0.83 -0.58 10.25
CA TYR A 74 0.70 0.26 9.07
C TYR A 74 -0.68 0.94 8.95
N LEU A 75 -1.58 0.76 9.92
CA LEU A 75 -2.87 1.46 9.93
C LEU A 75 -2.76 2.72 10.78
N ALA A 76 -2.89 3.88 10.13
CA ALA A 76 -3.00 5.15 10.82
C ALA A 76 -4.39 5.30 11.49
N PRO A 77 -4.52 6.18 12.50
CA PRO A 77 -5.81 6.46 13.13
C PRO A 77 -6.86 6.87 12.08
N GLY A 78 -7.96 6.11 11.99
CA GLY A 78 -9.01 6.34 10.99
C GLY A 78 -9.04 5.35 9.82
N ASN A 79 -8.34 4.20 9.93
CA ASN A 79 -8.29 3.15 8.91
C ASN A 79 -7.64 3.58 7.57
N SER A 80 -6.83 4.64 7.56
CA SER A 80 -5.91 4.89 6.45
C SER A 80 -4.66 4.01 6.60
N ILE A 81 -4.02 3.63 5.48
CA ILE A 81 -2.72 2.95 5.54
C ILE A 81 -1.61 4.00 5.51
N ASP A 82 -0.65 3.90 6.42
CA ASP A 82 0.67 4.52 6.29
C ASP A 82 1.48 3.78 5.22
N MET A 83 1.29 4.22 3.99
CA MET A 83 1.91 3.60 2.82
C MET A 83 3.38 3.97 2.65
N VAL A 84 3.87 5.02 3.33
CA VAL A 84 5.29 5.35 3.37
C VAL A 84 6.01 4.25 4.13
N SER A 85 5.59 4.01 5.38
CA SER A 85 6.17 2.98 6.25
C SER A 85 6.02 1.57 5.67
N LEU A 86 4.86 1.27 5.06
CA LEU A 86 4.63 -0.02 4.41
C LEU A 86 5.58 -0.25 3.22
N LEU A 87 5.80 0.76 2.38
CA LEU A 87 6.69 0.64 1.22
C LEU A 87 8.17 0.56 1.61
N ASP A 88 8.57 1.28 2.65
CA ASP A 88 9.94 1.21 3.16
C ASP A 88 10.22 -0.16 3.78
N ASN A 89 9.28 -0.73 4.55
CA ASN A 89 9.42 -2.11 5.03
C ASN A 89 9.51 -3.11 3.88
N PHE A 90 8.63 -3.01 2.87
CA PHE A 90 8.66 -3.90 1.70
C PHE A 90 10.00 -3.82 0.96
N ARG A 91 10.54 -2.62 0.75
CA ARG A 91 11.87 -2.43 0.13
C ARG A 91 12.99 -3.06 0.96
N ASN A 92 12.97 -2.86 2.27
CA ASN A 92 13.95 -3.45 3.19
C ASN A 92 13.83 -4.98 3.22
N PHE A 93 12.61 -5.52 3.15
CA PHE A 93 12.39 -6.96 3.00
C PHE A 93 12.99 -7.48 1.69
N ILE A 94 12.66 -6.87 0.54
CA ILE A 94 13.21 -7.29 -0.76
C ILE A 94 14.74 -7.25 -0.71
N ALA A 95 15.36 -6.19 -0.18
CA ALA A 95 16.81 -6.10 -0.05
C ALA A 95 17.45 -7.19 0.85
N ARG A 96 16.73 -7.65 1.88
CA ARG A 96 17.16 -8.76 2.76
C ARG A 96 16.96 -10.12 2.11
N ALA A 97 15.81 -10.30 1.45
CA ALA A 97 15.39 -11.57 0.83
C ALA A 97 16.10 -11.85 -0.51
N ASP A 98 16.64 -10.83 -1.18
CA ASP A 98 17.40 -10.96 -2.44
C ASP A 98 18.59 -11.94 -2.32
N PHE A 99 19.13 -12.13 -1.10
CA PHE A 99 20.19 -13.09 -0.82
C PHE A 99 19.72 -14.54 -0.57
N LYS A 100 18.42 -14.79 -0.41
CA LYS A 100 17.86 -16.12 -0.07
C LYS A 100 17.02 -16.74 -1.19
N ILE A 101 16.59 -15.97 -2.19
CA ILE A 101 15.65 -16.42 -3.24
C ILE A 101 16.34 -16.67 -4.60
N LEU A 102 17.65 -16.41 -4.72
CA LEU A 102 18.47 -16.73 -5.90
C LEU A 102 19.21 -18.07 -5.78
#